data_AF-A0A4P6P1K7-F1
#
_entry.id   AF-A0A4P6P1K7-F1
#
_cell.length_a   1.000
_cell.length_b   1.000
_cell.length_c   1.000
_cell.angle_alpha   90.00
_cell.angle_beta   90.00
_cell.angle_gamma   90.00
#
_symmetry.space_group_name_H-M   'P 1'
#
loop_
_entity.id
_entity.type
_entity.pdbx_description
1 polymer ?
#
loop_
_entity_poly.entity_id
_entity_poly.type
_entity_poly.pdbx_seq_one_letter_code
_entity_poly.pdbx_strand_id
1 'polypeptide(L)'
;MANLFHALQHINLDESNHAFSIYSSVKEQKLLNVPISKPMFIMVLSGQKNLGKNNELICQPGEFIFLSNSSAINMRNIPKDNHYLALLIEFDFGDFNGLQVNQPHKKEYYIGKSSPILETLLQQYVEVSTLAPAAVISSRKRELLTLLCHLGHGIFAVAPQLKDNTYGLR
;
A
#
# COMPACT_ATOMS: atom_id res chain seq x y z
N MET A 1 -4.83 4.55 15.44
CA MET A 1 -5.55 4.67 14.15
C MET A 1 -6.38 5.94 14.05
N ALA A 2 -7.01 6.39 15.14
CA ALA A 2 -7.84 7.60 15.17
C ALA A 2 -7.14 8.84 14.57
N ASN A 3 -5.87 9.05 14.89
CA ASN A 3 -5.11 10.20 14.38
C ASN A 3 -4.88 10.14 12.86
N LEU A 4 -4.57 8.96 12.31
CA LEU A 4 -4.44 8.76 10.86
C LEU A 4 -5.79 9.02 10.16
N PHE A 5 -6.88 8.51 10.73
CA PHE A 5 -8.22 8.75 10.21
C PHE A 5 -8.57 10.24 10.19
N HIS A 6 -8.29 10.93 11.30
CA HIS A 6 -8.46 12.38 11.41
C HIS A 6 -7.62 13.14 10.37
N ALA A 7 -6.34 12.82 10.22
CA ALA A 7 -5.47 13.43 9.21
C ALA A 7 -6.05 13.28 7.79
N LEU A 8 -6.57 12.10 7.45
CA LEU A 8 -7.19 11.82 6.15
C LEU A 8 -8.49 12.61 5.92
N GLN A 9 -9.26 12.92 6.96
CA GLN A 9 -10.47 13.74 6.84
C GLN A 9 -10.20 15.23 6.61
N HIS A 10 -9.02 15.70 7.01
CA HIS A 10 -8.65 17.11 6.96
C HIS A 10 -7.79 17.48 5.75
N ILE A 11 -7.42 16.52 4.91
CA ILE A 11 -6.63 16.78 3.70
C ILE A 11 -7.55 17.13 2.54
N ASN A 12 -7.25 18.27 1.91
CA ASN A 12 -7.82 18.64 0.64
C ASN A 12 -7.06 17.91 -0.49
N LEU A 13 -7.67 16.88 -1.06
CA LEU A 13 -7.05 16.06 -2.11
C LEU A 13 -7.00 16.77 -3.47
N ASP A 14 -7.78 17.84 -3.67
CA ASP A 14 -7.92 18.54 -4.96
C ASP A 14 -6.61 19.20 -5.45
N GLU A 15 -5.63 19.37 -4.56
CA GLU A 15 -4.31 19.95 -4.86
C GLU A 15 -3.15 18.95 -4.73
N SER A 16 -3.43 17.70 -4.33
CA SER A 16 -2.40 16.74 -3.97
C SER A 16 -1.79 16.04 -5.18
N ASN A 17 -0.48 16.19 -5.33
CA ASN A 17 0.35 15.34 -6.16
C ASN A 17 0.11 13.87 -5.75
N HIS A 18 0.10 12.93 -6.70
CA HIS A 18 -0.34 11.50 -6.59
C HIS A 18 0.44 10.61 -5.57
N ALA A 19 0.78 11.13 -4.39
CA ALA A 19 1.55 10.44 -3.36
C ALA A 19 0.74 9.36 -2.64
N PHE A 20 -0.57 9.54 -2.53
CA PHE A 20 -1.50 8.54 -2.01
C PHE A 20 -2.90 8.76 -2.60
N SER A 21 -3.79 7.82 -2.33
CA SER A 21 -5.22 7.96 -2.64
C SER A 21 -6.06 7.44 -1.48
N ILE A 22 -7.19 8.10 -1.25
CA ILE A 22 -8.21 7.62 -0.33
C ILE A 22 -9.30 6.97 -1.15
N TYR A 23 -9.56 5.69 -0.86
CA TYR A 23 -10.63 4.97 -1.51
C TYR A 23 -11.77 4.74 -0.54
N SER A 24 -12.98 5.14 -0.92
CA SER A 24 -14.18 4.95 -0.13
C SER A 24 -15.33 4.36 -0.95
N SER A 25 -16.23 3.64 -0.28
CA SER A 25 -17.48 3.18 -0.88
C SER A 25 -18.55 2.95 0.19
N VAL A 26 -19.80 3.22 -0.16
CA VAL A 26 -20.98 2.94 0.68
C VAL A 26 -21.72 1.67 0.27
N LYS A 27 -21.32 1.06 -0.88
CA LYS A 27 -21.85 -0.21 -1.36
C LYS A 27 -20.71 -1.20 -1.60
N GLU A 28 -21.03 -2.48 -1.55
CA GLU A 28 -20.07 -3.49 -1.96
C GLU A 28 -19.64 -3.26 -3.41
N GLN A 29 -18.34 -3.28 -3.65
CA GLN A 29 -17.76 -3.24 -4.98
C GLN A 29 -17.04 -4.54 -5.26
N LYS A 30 -17.34 -5.15 -6.41
CA LYS A 30 -16.66 -6.34 -6.92
C LYS A 30 -15.78 -5.90 -8.09
N LEU A 31 -14.48 -5.91 -7.89
CA LEU A 31 -13.48 -5.54 -8.89
C LEU A 31 -12.85 -6.84 -9.41
N LEU A 32 -13.06 -7.12 -10.69
CA LEU A 32 -12.64 -8.37 -11.33
C LEU A 32 -11.46 -8.10 -12.27
N ASN A 33 -10.46 -8.99 -12.23
CA ASN A 33 -9.27 -8.98 -13.08
C ASN A 33 -8.55 -7.62 -13.08
N VAL A 34 -8.37 -7.01 -11.91
CA VAL A 34 -7.69 -5.72 -11.77
C VAL A 34 -6.19 -5.91 -12.03
N PRO A 35 -5.60 -5.25 -13.02
CA PRO A 35 -4.16 -5.26 -13.22
C PRO A 35 -3.48 -4.36 -12.17
N ILE A 36 -2.40 -4.84 -11.56
CA ILE A 36 -1.58 -4.07 -10.62
C ILE A 36 -0.26 -3.73 -11.32
N SER A 37 -0.17 -2.51 -11.85
CA SER A 37 0.97 -2.04 -12.66
C SER A 37 2.18 -1.63 -11.81
N LYS A 38 1.95 -1.16 -10.58
CA LYS A 38 2.96 -0.77 -9.61
C LYS A 38 2.70 -1.46 -8.27
N PRO A 39 3.76 -1.77 -7.48
CA PRO A 39 3.56 -2.24 -6.11
C PRO A 39 2.73 -1.24 -5.32
N MET A 40 1.85 -1.74 -4.46
CA MET A 40 0.86 -0.92 -3.79
C MET A 40 0.66 -1.37 -2.35
N PHE A 41 0.69 -0.43 -1.42
CA PHE A 41 0.28 -0.61 -0.04
C PHE A 41 -1.16 -0.13 0.12
N ILE A 42 -2.00 -0.94 0.76
CA ILE A 42 -3.41 -0.66 1.01
C ILE A 42 -3.68 -0.89 2.50
N MET A 43 -3.87 0.19 3.27
CA MET A 43 -4.32 0.10 4.67
C MET A 43 -5.84 0.14 4.71
N VAL A 44 -6.48 -0.88 5.29
CA VAL A 44 -7.94 -0.89 5.51
C VAL A 44 -8.23 -0.13 6.80
N LEU A 45 -8.99 0.95 6.70
CA LEU A 45 -9.34 1.83 7.83
C LEU A 45 -10.76 1.55 8.35
N SER A 46 -11.64 1.09 7.48
CA SER A 46 -13.00 0.68 7.82
C SER A 46 -13.60 -0.20 6.72
N GLY A 47 -14.63 -0.98 7.07
CA GLY A 47 -15.16 -2.04 6.23
C GLY A 47 -14.21 -3.24 6.20
N GLN A 48 -14.21 -3.95 5.09
CA GLN A 48 -13.41 -5.15 4.87
C GLN A 48 -12.97 -5.21 3.41
N LYS A 49 -11.73 -5.67 3.16
CA LYS A 49 -11.24 -5.93 1.80
C LYS A 49 -11.02 -7.43 1.60
N ASN A 50 -11.59 -7.99 0.54
CA ASN A 50 -11.35 -9.39 0.16
C ASN A 50 -10.49 -9.45 -1.09
N LEU A 51 -9.57 -10.41 -1.16
CA LEU A 51 -8.75 -10.67 -2.33
C LEU A 51 -8.91 -12.13 -2.77
N GLY A 52 -8.76 -12.36 -4.08
CA GLY A 52 -8.87 -13.68 -4.69
C GLY A 52 -10.29 -14.03 -5.16
N LYS A 53 -10.42 -15.19 -5.80
CA LYS A 53 -11.67 -15.61 -6.46
C LYS A 53 -12.77 -16.07 -5.48
N ASN A 54 -12.41 -16.50 -4.26
CA ASN A 54 -13.33 -17.13 -3.30
C ASN A 54 -13.17 -16.63 -1.85
N ASN A 55 -12.93 -15.33 -1.62
CA ASN A 55 -12.57 -14.80 -0.30
C ASN A 55 -11.38 -15.55 0.34
N GLU A 56 -10.42 -15.97 -0.48
CA GLU A 56 -9.22 -16.68 -0.02
C GLU A 56 -8.50 -15.88 1.06
N LEU A 57 -8.68 -14.56 1.02
CA LEU A 57 -8.03 -13.65 1.92
C LEU A 57 -8.95 -12.48 2.27
N ILE A 58 -9.01 -12.20 3.56
CA ILE A 58 -9.82 -11.16 4.17
C ILE A 58 -8.87 -10.25 4.95
N CYS A 59 -8.94 -8.95 4.67
CA CYS A 59 -8.20 -7.90 5.35
C CYS A 59 -9.18 -7.00 6.10
N GLN A 60 -9.02 -6.93 7.42
CA GLN A 60 -9.87 -6.20 8.35
C GLN A 60 -9.33 -4.79 8.63
N PRO A 61 -10.11 -3.90 9.27
CA PRO A 61 -9.62 -2.61 9.71
C PRO A 61 -8.39 -2.75 10.62
N GLY A 62 -7.35 -1.97 10.34
CA GLY A 62 -6.05 -2.10 11.01
C GLY A 62 -5.14 -3.17 10.44
N GLU A 63 -5.55 -3.84 9.38
CA GLU A 63 -4.67 -4.66 8.57
C GLU A 63 -4.39 -3.95 7.25
N PHE A 64 -3.28 -4.32 6.63
CA PHE A 64 -2.87 -3.80 5.35
C PHE A 64 -2.54 -4.93 4.39
N ILE A 65 -2.72 -4.65 3.11
CA ILE A 65 -2.24 -5.49 2.02
C ILE A 65 -1.08 -4.77 1.33
N PHE A 66 -0.01 -5.51 1.07
CA PHE A 66 1.02 -5.10 0.12
C PHE A 66 0.87 -5.95 -1.13
N LEU A 67 0.59 -5.32 -2.27
CA LEU A 67 0.49 -5.97 -3.58
C LEU A 67 1.80 -5.80 -4.34
N SER A 68 2.29 -6.88 -4.92
CA SER A 68 3.31 -6.83 -5.97
C SER A 68 2.68 -6.33 -7.27
N ASN A 69 3.50 -6.10 -8.29
CA ASN A 69 2.96 -6.06 -9.65
C ASN A 69 2.34 -7.43 -9.99
N SER A 70 1.11 -7.43 -10.49
CA SER A 70 0.34 -8.64 -10.85
C SER A 70 -0.50 -8.37 -12.10
N SER A 71 -0.65 -9.38 -12.96
CA SER A 71 -1.40 -9.26 -14.21
C SER A 71 -2.91 -9.22 -14.03
N ALA A 72 -3.45 -9.81 -12.95
CA ALA A 72 -4.89 -9.82 -12.70
C ALA A 72 -5.23 -10.31 -11.28
N ILE A 73 -5.78 -9.43 -10.44
CA ILE A 73 -6.30 -9.79 -9.12
C ILE A 73 -7.79 -9.47 -9.00
N ASN A 74 -8.55 -10.37 -8.40
CA ASN A 74 -9.94 -10.10 -8.00
C ASN A 74 -9.93 -9.52 -6.60
N MET A 75 -10.70 -8.46 -6.38
CA MET A 75 -10.84 -7.86 -5.07
C MET A 75 -12.28 -7.38 -4.82
N ARG A 76 -12.67 -7.35 -3.56
CA ARG A 76 -13.95 -6.78 -3.12
C ARG A 76 -13.71 -5.77 -2.02
N ASN A 77 -14.37 -4.62 -2.10
CA ASN A 77 -14.44 -3.66 -1.02
C ASN A 77 -15.83 -3.78 -0.41
N ILE A 78 -15.92 -4.16 0.86
CA ILE A 78 -17.18 -4.46 1.55
C ILE A 78 -17.33 -3.44 2.68
N PRO A 79 -18.29 -2.50 2.58
CA PRO A 79 -18.57 -1.56 3.65
C PRO A 79 -19.04 -2.25 4.92
N LYS A 80 -18.65 -1.72 6.07
CA LYS A 80 -19.23 -2.05 7.39
C LYS A 80 -19.85 -0.77 7.94
N ASP A 81 -21.05 -0.86 8.51
CA ASP A 81 -21.78 0.29 9.05
C ASP A 81 -21.87 1.47 8.03
N ASN A 82 -22.18 1.13 6.78
CA ASN A 82 -22.32 2.01 5.61
C ASN A 82 -21.04 2.64 5.04
N HIS A 83 -19.84 2.26 5.48
CA HIS A 83 -18.64 2.74 4.79
C HIS A 83 -17.49 1.72 4.73
N TYR A 84 -16.87 1.66 3.56
CA TYR A 84 -15.53 1.13 3.35
C TYR A 84 -14.58 2.33 3.21
N LEU A 85 -13.40 2.25 3.81
CA LEU A 85 -12.36 3.26 3.65
C LEU A 85 -10.97 2.60 3.67
N ALA A 86 -10.12 2.99 2.73
CA ALA A 86 -8.73 2.57 2.68
C ALA A 86 -7.79 3.68 2.21
N LEU A 87 -6.57 3.65 2.74
CA LEU A 87 -5.45 4.47 2.27
C LEU A 87 -4.60 3.63 1.30
N LEU A 88 -4.36 4.15 0.10
CA LEU A 88 -3.57 3.52 -0.95
C LEU A 88 -2.30 4.32 -1.19
N ILE A 89 -1.14 3.66 -1.22
CA ILE A 89 0.15 4.25 -1.56
C ILE A 89 0.79 3.39 -2.64
N GLU A 90 1.05 3.97 -3.80
CA GLU A 90 1.78 3.32 -4.89
C GLU A 90 3.28 3.56 -4.77
N PHE A 91 4.09 2.59 -5.16
CA PHE A 91 5.55 2.69 -5.14
C PHE A 91 6.10 2.61 -6.56
N ASP A 92 7.09 3.44 -6.85
CA ASP A 92 7.90 3.29 -8.05
C ASP A 92 8.99 2.25 -7.79
N PHE A 93 9.47 1.57 -8.83
CA PHE A 93 10.53 0.56 -8.69
C PHE A 93 11.81 1.15 -8.03
N GLY A 94 12.09 2.43 -8.27
CA GLY A 94 13.22 3.13 -7.64
C GLY A 94 13.09 3.32 -6.12
N ASP A 95 11.87 3.25 -5.57
CA ASP A 95 11.64 3.31 -4.12
C ASP A 95 12.14 2.03 -3.41
N PHE A 96 12.47 0.96 -4.14
CA PHE A 96 13.04 -0.26 -3.57
C PHE A 96 14.58 -0.28 -3.61
N ASN A 97 15.21 0.73 -4.22
CA ASN A 97 16.67 0.78 -4.35
C ASN A 97 17.36 0.78 -2.98
N GLY A 98 18.32 -0.12 -2.80
CA GLY A 98 19.09 -0.27 -1.55
C GLY A 98 18.42 -1.13 -0.48
N LEU A 99 17.23 -1.67 -0.74
CA LEU A 99 16.56 -2.63 0.15
C LEU A 99 16.93 -4.06 -0.26
N GLN A 100 17.40 -4.87 0.68
CA GLN A 100 17.78 -6.26 0.40
C GLN A 100 16.53 -7.14 0.23
N VAL A 101 16.21 -7.47 -1.02
CA VAL A 101 15.15 -8.43 -1.36
C VAL A 101 15.75 -9.83 -1.33
N ASN A 102 15.76 -10.45 -0.14
CA ASN A 102 16.61 -11.61 0.07
C ASN A 102 16.14 -12.90 -0.62
N GLN A 103 14.87 -13.06 -1.03
CA GLN A 103 14.46 -14.21 -1.84
C GLN A 103 13.23 -13.90 -2.70
N PRO A 104 13.21 -14.30 -3.99
CA PRO A 104 12.01 -14.21 -4.81
C PRO A 104 11.01 -15.27 -4.34
N HIS A 105 9.90 -14.84 -3.73
CA HIS A 105 8.73 -15.70 -3.57
C HIS A 105 7.67 -15.34 -4.61
N LYS A 106 6.96 -16.35 -5.10
CA LYS A 106 5.90 -16.22 -6.12
C LYS A 106 4.60 -15.58 -5.60
N LYS A 107 4.58 -15.01 -4.39
CA LYS A 107 3.34 -14.48 -3.84
C LYS A 107 3.09 -13.09 -4.42
N GLU A 108 1.88 -12.87 -4.92
CA GLU A 108 1.49 -11.58 -5.51
C GLU A 108 1.08 -10.54 -4.45
N TYR A 109 0.94 -10.98 -3.19
CA TYR A 109 0.50 -10.12 -2.10
C TYR A 109 0.98 -10.60 -0.73
N TYR A 110 0.95 -9.69 0.23
CA TYR A 110 1.18 -9.92 1.66
C TYR A 110 0.10 -9.22 2.49
N ILE A 111 -0.46 -9.85 3.54
CA ILE A 111 -1.19 -9.14 4.59
C ILE A 111 -0.29 -8.99 5.81
N GLY A 112 -0.27 -7.79 6.37
CA GLY A 112 0.20 -7.56 7.72
C GLY A 112 -0.85 -6.86 8.59
N LYS A 113 -0.64 -6.93 9.89
CA LYS A 113 -1.36 -6.11 10.86
C LYS A 113 -0.59 -4.82 11.10
N SER A 114 -1.29 -3.70 11.25
CA SER A 114 -0.68 -2.43 11.63
C SER A 114 -0.12 -2.47 13.05
N SER A 115 0.82 -1.57 13.32
CA SER A 115 1.32 -1.26 14.65
C SER A 115 1.19 0.25 14.89
N PRO A 116 1.21 0.71 16.15
CA PRO A 116 1.18 2.15 16.44
C PRO A 116 2.28 2.94 15.71
N ILE A 117 3.47 2.37 15.58
CA ILE A 117 4.60 3.00 14.87
C ILE A 117 4.28 3.16 13.38
N LEU A 118 3.75 2.11 12.74
CA LEU A 118 3.35 2.17 11.34
C LEU A 118 2.22 3.19 11.12
N GLU A 119 1.25 3.24 12.03
CA GLU A 119 0.14 4.20 11.95
C GLU A 119 0.62 5.64 12.09
N THR A 120 1.56 5.91 13.01
CA THR A 120 2.19 7.23 13.14
C THR A 120 2.98 7.60 11.87
N LEU A 121 3.73 6.65 11.30
CA LEU A 121 4.46 6.91 10.06
C LEU A 121 3.50 7.22 8.90
N LEU A 122 2.40 6.48 8.78
CA LEU A 122 1.39 6.73 7.75
C LEU A 122 0.72 8.09 7.93
N GLN A 123 0.46 8.50 9.18
CA GLN A 123 -0.07 9.83 9.47
C GLN A 123 0.91 10.91 8.99
N GLN A 124 2.18 10.80 9.37
CA GLN A 124 3.22 11.74 8.94
C GLN A 124 3.40 11.77 7.42
N TYR A 125 3.36 10.60 6.77
CA TYR A 125 3.42 10.50 5.31
C TYR A 125 2.30 11.32 4.66
N VAL A 126 1.07 11.09 5.11
CA VAL A 126 -0.15 11.73 4.62
C VAL A 126 -0.07 13.26 4.81
N GLU A 127 0.31 13.73 6.01
CA GLU A 127 0.47 15.15 6.32
C GLU A 127 1.57 15.84 5.52
N VAL A 128 2.73 15.19 5.35
CA VAL A 128 3.87 15.75 4.60
C VAL A 128 3.61 15.76 3.10
N SER A 129 2.85 14.78 2.60
CA SER A 129 2.71 14.56 1.17
C SER A 129 1.98 15.65 0.39
N THR A 130 1.22 16.48 1.08
CA THR A 130 0.50 17.62 0.49
C THR A 130 1.40 18.84 0.28
N LEU A 131 2.56 18.91 0.94
CA LEU A 131 3.43 20.09 0.95
C LEU A 131 4.83 19.82 0.38
N ALA A 132 5.28 18.56 0.42
CA ALA A 132 6.66 18.22 0.11
C ALA A 132 6.91 17.93 -1.38
N PRO A 133 8.12 18.24 -1.88
CA PRO A 133 8.49 17.93 -3.27
C PRO A 133 8.64 16.43 -3.50
N ALA A 134 8.50 15.98 -4.75
CA ALA A 134 8.49 14.56 -5.13
C ALA A 134 9.69 13.75 -4.60
N ALA A 135 10.89 14.34 -4.55
CA ALA A 135 12.08 13.68 -4.01
C ALA A 135 11.97 13.36 -2.50
N VAL A 136 11.32 14.23 -1.74
CA VAL A 136 11.02 13.99 -0.32
C VAL A 136 9.97 12.90 -0.19
N ILE A 137 8.93 12.90 -1.05
CA ILE A 137 7.90 11.85 -1.06
C ILE A 137 8.50 10.47 -1.33
N SER A 138 9.34 10.33 -2.36
CA SER A 138 10.05 9.08 -2.65
C SER A 138 10.93 8.63 -1.46
N SER A 139 11.56 9.58 -0.75
CA SER A 139 12.31 9.26 0.47
C SER A 139 11.41 8.77 1.61
N ARG A 140 10.19 9.30 1.75
CA ARG A 140 9.19 8.83 2.73
C ARG A 140 8.61 7.46 2.36
N LYS A 141 8.44 7.16 1.07
CA LYS A 141 8.09 5.81 0.60
C LYS A 141 9.18 4.79 0.95
N ARG A 142 10.45 5.14 0.75
CA ARG A 142 11.61 4.32 1.16
C ARG A 142 11.65 4.07 2.67
N GLU A 143 11.38 5.09 3.46
CA GLU A 143 11.26 4.97 4.93
C GLU A 143 10.14 4.00 5.33
N LEU A 144 8.96 4.09 4.70
CA LEU A 144 7.86 3.17 4.92
C LEU A 144 8.23 1.72 4.59
N LEU A 145 8.84 1.46 3.44
CA LEU A 145 9.30 0.13 3.06
C LEU A 145 10.33 -0.41 4.06
N THR A 146 11.27 0.43 4.48
CA THR A 146 12.30 0.07 5.47
C THR A 146 11.67 -0.29 6.82
N LEU A 147 10.73 0.52 7.31
CA LEU A 147 10.03 0.28 8.57
C LEU A 147 9.27 -1.04 8.52
N LEU A 148 8.51 -1.30 7.45
CA LEU A 148 7.75 -2.54 7.30
C LEU A 148 8.65 -3.77 7.45
N CYS A 149 9.87 -3.69 6.92
CA CYS A 149 10.82 -4.80 6.97
C CYS A 149 11.48 -4.93 8.33
N HIS A 150 11.78 -3.82 9.00
CA HIS A 150 12.23 -3.83 10.39
C HIS A 150 11.18 -4.42 11.33
N LEU A 151 9.89 -4.18 11.07
CA LEU A 151 8.77 -4.78 11.79
C LEU A 151 8.56 -6.28 11.48
N GLY A 152 9.39 -6.87 10.62
CA GLY A 152 9.32 -8.28 10.26
C GLY A 152 8.22 -8.61 9.23
N HIS A 153 7.64 -7.60 8.58
CA HIS A 153 6.69 -7.86 7.51
C HIS A 153 7.42 -8.39 6.27
N GLY A 154 6.94 -9.53 5.76
CA GLY A 154 7.49 -10.20 4.58
C GLY A 154 7.16 -9.52 3.27
N ILE A 155 7.09 -8.19 3.20
CA ILE A 155 6.72 -7.46 1.98
C ILE A 155 7.75 -7.64 0.85
N PHE A 156 9.02 -7.92 1.18
CA PHE A 156 10.03 -8.24 0.16
C PHE A 156 9.88 -9.64 -0.41
N ALA A 157 9.14 -10.54 0.23
CA ALA A 157 8.73 -11.78 -0.41
C ALA A 157 7.80 -11.51 -1.62
N VAL A 158 7.23 -10.32 -1.71
CA VAL A 158 6.31 -9.88 -2.77
C VAL A 158 6.77 -8.58 -3.43
N ALA A 159 8.00 -8.12 -3.20
CA ALA A 159 8.52 -6.95 -3.88
C ALA A 159 8.79 -7.28 -5.35
N PRO A 160 8.62 -6.31 -6.26
CA PRO A 160 8.89 -6.54 -7.68
C PRO A 160 10.34 -6.98 -7.87
N GLN A 161 10.56 -7.84 -8.86
CA GLN A 161 11.91 -8.17 -9.32
C GLN A 161 12.57 -6.88 -9.82
N LEU A 162 13.52 -6.36 -9.05
CA LEU A 162 14.53 -5.46 -9.60
C LEU A 162 15.34 -6.35 -10.54
N LYS A 163 15.09 -6.26 -11.84
CA LYS A 163 16.02 -6.81 -12.81
C LYS A 163 17.33 -6.08 -12.58
N ASP A 164 18.36 -6.80 -12.16
CA ASP A 164 19.72 -6.28 -12.19
C ASP A 164 19.96 -5.72 -13.58
N ASN A 165 20.09 -4.40 -13.69
CA ASN A 165 20.61 -3.75 -14.89
C ASN A 165 22.12 -3.99 -14.93
N THR A 166 22.53 -5.26 -15.05
CA THR A 166 23.87 -5.65 -15.50
C THR A 166 23.81 -5.94 -16.99
N TYR A 167 23.39 -4.97 -17.78
CA TYR A 167 23.66 -4.92 -19.21
C TYR A 167 24.15 -3.52 -19.54
N GLY A 168 25.47 -3.35 -19.61
CA GLY A 168 26.04 -2.06 -20.01
C GLY A 168 27.51 -1.80 -19.72
N LEU A 169 28.38 -2.79 -19.60
CA LEU A 169 29.82 -2.63 -19.82
C LEU A 169 30.37 -3.94 -20.40
N ARG A 170 30.38 -4.03 -21.73
CA ARG A 170 31.30 -4.86 -22.51
C ARG A 170 31.84 -4.00 -23.64
#